data_AF-A0A1C2B0H1-F1
#
_entry.id   AF-A0A1C2B0H1-F1
#
_cell.length_a   1.000
_cell.length_b   1.000
_cell.length_c   1.000
_cell.angle_alpha   90.00
_cell.angle_beta   90.00
_cell.angle_gamma   90.00
#
_symmetry.space_group_name_H-M   'P 1'
#
loop_
_entity.id
_entity.type
_entity.pdbx_description
1 polymer ?
#
loop_
_entity_poly.entity_id
_entity_poly.type
_entity_poly.pdbx_seq_one_letter_code
_entity_poly.pdbx_strand_id
1 'polypeptide(L)'
;MKLQTYNNCVFCGSKKMKIIKNQSFKHNFYTLAIKNDFNLKDNFFSKMKVYNCQKCYIIQNNPWFSFDDTFKIFNEIYGQHNRNWNNVLKFFKKGELPNHGDLFSLLNKIIQIKKYAEFNSPFMGLMLNFFYEDHKNNNKIFFEKIFSSALNYLFIRQQAGLSKNQIKKNTKLAKEYFITLNNLKQKKKKNSPKIFKTLIVDNSHLSWLYNDNYKSVNSRSLASGLFDIKVKKFNKNEKRILYDLFGIFHTLDHTHQPKNILDYALKNSKYVIVYCHVDNELEKQHLFSLSDKFITYLKNQNIKVLNLTDKINKNYNSPEQYFLCSKNHKLPKL
;
A
#
# COMPACT_ATOMS: atom_id res chain seq x y z
N MET A 1 -17.57 13.02 16.44
CA MET A 1 -17.29 11.85 15.58
C MET A 1 -18.51 10.94 15.52
N LYS A 2 -18.89 10.46 14.34
CA LYS A 2 -20.11 9.67 14.09
C LYS A 2 -19.77 8.23 13.74
N LEU A 3 -20.61 7.30 14.21
CA LEU A 3 -20.56 5.90 13.79
C LEU A 3 -21.64 5.64 12.75
N GLN A 4 -21.29 4.89 11.72
CA GLN A 4 -22.15 4.41 10.66
C GLN A 4 -22.26 2.88 10.75
N THR A 5 -23.46 2.37 10.49
CA THR A 5 -23.72 0.94 10.44
C THR A 5 -23.35 0.38 9.06
N TYR A 6 -22.56 -0.70 9.05
CA TYR A 6 -22.17 -1.47 7.87
C TYR A 6 -22.93 -2.80 7.85
N ASN A 7 -24.21 -2.74 7.48
CA ASN A 7 -25.15 -3.89 7.51
C ASN A 7 -24.73 -5.07 6.62
N ASN A 8 -23.88 -4.81 5.63
CA ASN A 8 -23.34 -5.81 4.73
C ASN A 8 -21.84 -5.95 4.95
N CYS A 9 -21.31 -7.14 4.69
CA CYS A 9 -19.88 -7.40 4.60
C CYS A 9 -19.22 -6.45 3.60
N VAL A 10 -18.22 -5.68 4.04
CA VAL A 10 -17.52 -4.68 3.20
C VAL A 10 -16.78 -5.29 2.01
N PHE A 11 -16.39 -6.56 2.11
CA PHE A 11 -15.79 -7.29 1.00
C PHE A 11 -16.83 -7.90 0.05
N CYS A 12 -17.58 -8.91 0.50
CA CYS A 12 -18.44 -9.70 -0.41
C CYS A 12 -19.90 -9.23 -0.50
N GLY A 13 -20.31 -8.20 0.24
CA GLY A 13 -21.68 -7.68 0.26
C GLY A 13 -22.71 -8.58 0.98
N SER A 14 -22.30 -9.69 1.59
CA SER A 14 -23.21 -10.58 2.31
C SER A 14 -23.79 -9.94 3.57
N LYS A 15 -25.08 -10.16 3.82
CA LYS A 15 -25.76 -9.85 5.10
C LYS A 15 -25.47 -10.86 6.21
N LYS A 16 -24.87 -12.02 5.89
CA LYS A 16 -24.61 -13.10 6.85
C LYS A 16 -23.39 -12.76 7.72
N MET A 17 -23.59 -11.90 8.71
CA MET A 17 -22.59 -11.46 9.67
C MET A 17 -22.90 -12.04 11.04
N LYS A 18 -21.90 -12.63 11.71
CA LYS A 18 -22.04 -13.18 13.06
C LYS A 18 -21.09 -12.44 14.00
N ILE A 19 -21.61 -11.95 15.12
CA ILE A 19 -20.78 -11.30 16.15
C ILE A 19 -19.77 -12.31 16.70
N ILE A 20 -18.52 -11.88 16.88
CA ILE A 20 -17.48 -12.69 17.50
C ILE A 20 -17.71 -12.69 19.02
N LYS A 21 -17.52 -13.82 19.70
CA LYS A 21 -17.75 -13.89 21.16
C LYS A 21 -16.77 -12.99 21.92
N ASN A 22 -15.48 -13.08 21.58
CA ASN A 22 -14.48 -12.18 22.13
C ASN A 22 -14.58 -10.81 21.46
N GLN A 23 -14.68 -9.76 22.28
CA GLN A 23 -14.82 -8.36 21.87
C GLN A 23 -13.74 -7.48 22.52
N SER A 24 -12.63 -8.09 22.96
CA SER A 24 -11.48 -7.37 23.50
C SER A 24 -10.96 -6.35 22.49
N PHE A 25 -10.54 -5.20 23.01
CA PHE A 25 -9.75 -4.24 22.25
C PHE A 25 -8.72 -3.62 23.19
N LYS A 26 -7.56 -3.26 22.64
CA LYS A 26 -6.54 -2.50 23.35
C LYS A 26 -6.27 -1.22 22.59
N HIS A 27 -5.98 -0.17 23.34
CA HIS A 27 -5.55 1.06 22.70
C HIS A 27 -4.15 0.90 22.12
N ASN A 28 -4.02 1.20 20.84
CA ASN A 28 -2.74 1.43 20.18
C ASN A 28 -2.56 2.92 19.86
N PHE A 29 -1.36 3.27 19.37
CA PHE A 29 -1.00 4.64 18.97
C PHE A 29 -2.10 5.35 18.16
N TYR A 30 -2.69 4.69 17.16
CA TYR A 30 -3.70 5.27 16.28
C TYR A 30 -5.03 5.52 17.00
N THR A 31 -5.52 4.54 17.75
CA THR A 31 -6.78 4.69 18.50
C THR A 31 -6.67 5.73 19.62
N LEU A 32 -5.49 5.90 20.23
CA LEU A 32 -5.22 6.95 21.22
C LEU A 32 -5.24 8.34 20.56
N ALA A 33 -4.62 8.49 19.38
CA ALA A 33 -4.66 9.75 18.63
C ALA A 33 -6.10 10.15 18.29
N ILE A 34 -6.91 9.22 17.77
CA ILE A 34 -8.35 9.46 17.51
C ILE A 34 -9.07 9.88 18.79
N LYS A 35 -8.83 9.16 19.89
CA LYS A 35 -9.48 9.43 21.18
C LYS A 35 -9.19 10.85 21.65
N ASN A 36 -7.93 11.27 21.59
CA ASN A 36 -7.49 12.57 22.07
C ASN A 36 -7.99 13.70 21.15
N ASP A 37 -7.76 13.61 19.85
CA ASP A 37 -8.09 14.67 18.89
C ASP A 37 -9.59 14.96 18.81
N PHE A 38 -10.43 13.93 19.04
CA PHE A 38 -11.88 14.07 19.05
C PHE A 38 -12.50 14.08 20.45
N ASN A 39 -11.70 14.13 21.52
CA ASN A 39 -12.14 14.12 22.92
C ASN A 39 -13.15 12.99 23.21
N LEU A 40 -12.84 11.77 22.78
CA LEU A 40 -13.71 10.60 22.94
C LEU A 40 -13.43 9.87 24.25
N LYS A 41 -14.45 9.16 24.75
CA LYS A 41 -14.33 8.24 25.89
C LYS A 41 -14.20 6.79 25.38
N ASP A 42 -13.69 5.88 26.22
CA ASP A 42 -13.50 4.46 25.85
C ASP A 42 -14.83 3.76 25.51
N ASN A 43 -15.92 4.24 26.11
CA ASN A 43 -17.27 3.77 25.79
C ASN A 43 -17.70 4.09 24.34
N PHE A 44 -16.99 4.96 23.62
CA PHE A 44 -17.22 5.19 22.20
C PHE A 44 -16.74 4.01 21.37
N PHE A 45 -15.51 3.54 21.65
CA PHE A 45 -14.91 2.40 20.95
C PHE A 45 -15.60 1.08 21.31
N SER A 46 -16.10 0.94 22.54
CA SER A 46 -16.83 -0.27 22.96
C SER A 46 -18.13 -0.52 22.19
N LYS A 47 -18.68 0.51 21.52
CA LYS A 47 -19.85 0.40 20.62
C LYS A 47 -19.50 -0.35 19.32
N MET A 48 -18.25 -0.31 18.88
CA MET A 48 -17.79 -0.99 17.67
C MET A 48 -17.61 -2.48 17.99
N LYS A 49 -18.54 -3.32 17.54
CA LYS A 49 -18.43 -4.77 17.75
C LYS A 49 -17.79 -5.43 16.53
N VAL A 50 -17.00 -6.47 16.74
CA VAL A 50 -16.36 -7.25 15.69
C VAL A 50 -17.32 -8.35 15.22
N TYR A 51 -17.54 -8.42 13.92
CA TYR A 51 -18.35 -9.42 13.25
C TYR A 51 -17.53 -10.20 12.24
N ASN A 52 -17.77 -11.50 12.16
CA ASN A 52 -17.23 -12.40 11.14
C ASN A 52 -18.25 -12.61 10.01
N CYS A 53 -17.84 -12.40 8.77
CA CYS A 53 -18.66 -12.70 7.60
C CYS A 53 -18.72 -14.21 7.36
N GLN A 54 -19.92 -14.79 7.38
CA GLN A 54 -20.09 -16.23 7.17
C GLN A 54 -19.92 -16.68 5.71
N LYS A 55 -19.72 -15.73 4.77
CA LYS A 55 -19.51 -16.04 3.34
C LYS A 55 -18.03 -15.96 2.94
N CYS A 56 -17.36 -14.85 3.26
CA CYS A 56 -15.96 -14.63 2.86
C CYS A 56 -14.98 -14.61 4.03
N TYR A 57 -15.46 -14.85 5.26
CA TYR A 57 -14.66 -15.02 6.46
C TYR A 57 -13.84 -13.81 6.92
N ILE A 58 -13.97 -12.64 6.28
CA ILE A 58 -13.38 -11.42 6.82
C ILE A 58 -13.99 -11.07 8.18
N ILE A 59 -13.22 -10.39 9.01
CA ILE A 59 -13.71 -9.78 10.24
C ILE A 59 -13.87 -8.27 10.03
N GLN A 60 -14.91 -7.68 10.56
CA GLN A 60 -15.20 -6.25 10.41
C GLN A 60 -15.76 -5.63 11.69
N ASN A 61 -15.40 -4.37 11.95
CA ASN A 61 -16.03 -3.57 13.00
C ASN A 61 -17.39 -3.05 12.49
N ASN A 62 -18.43 -3.15 13.32
CA ASN A 62 -19.77 -2.62 13.04
C ASN A 62 -20.50 -2.24 14.35
N PRO A 63 -21.11 -1.05 14.47
CA PRO A 63 -20.87 0.11 13.60
C PRO A 63 -19.40 0.54 13.63
N TRP A 64 -18.99 1.35 12.67
CA TRP A 64 -17.64 1.87 12.55
C TRP A 64 -17.66 3.35 12.15
N PHE A 65 -16.52 4.02 12.02
CA PHE A 65 -16.47 5.44 11.68
C PHE A 65 -17.22 5.75 10.37
N SER A 66 -17.87 6.92 10.31
CA SER A 66 -18.52 7.40 9.09
C SER A 66 -17.49 7.68 7.98
N PHE A 67 -17.94 7.80 6.72
CA PHE A 67 -17.05 8.16 5.60
C PHE A 67 -16.30 9.48 5.83
N ASP A 68 -16.98 10.51 6.36
CA ASP A 68 -16.38 11.82 6.59
C ASP A 68 -15.36 11.78 7.73
N ASP A 69 -15.67 11.08 8.82
CA ASP A 69 -14.74 10.92 9.93
C ASP A 69 -13.54 10.06 9.54
N THR A 70 -13.75 9.03 8.71
CA THR A 70 -12.67 8.19 8.19
C THR A 70 -11.67 9.01 7.36
N PHE A 71 -12.18 9.91 6.51
CA PHE A 71 -11.33 10.81 5.73
C PHE A 71 -10.45 11.66 6.66
N LYS A 72 -11.03 12.28 7.69
CA LYS A 72 -10.28 13.07 8.69
C LYS A 72 -9.25 12.23 9.43
N ILE A 73 -9.60 11.03 9.86
CA ILE A 73 -8.68 10.13 10.55
C ILE A 73 -7.44 9.86 9.70
N PHE A 74 -7.61 9.42 8.45
CA PHE A 74 -6.49 9.01 7.61
C PHE A 74 -5.71 10.18 7.02
N ASN A 75 -6.37 11.31 6.78
CA ASN A 75 -5.79 12.44 6.07
C ASN A 75 -5.52 13.67 6.94
N GLU A 76 -5.86 13.65 8.22
CA GLU A 76 -5.57 14.75 9.16
C GLU A 76 -4.86 14.20 10.41
N ILE A 77 -5.42 13.16 11.05
CA ILE A 77 -4.94 12.64 12.36
C ILE A 77 -3.74 11.71 12.22
N TYR A 78 -3.86 10.64 11.44
CA TYR A 78 -2.78 9.66 11.27
C TYR A 78 -1.58 10.27 10.54
N GLY A 79 -1.80 11.35 9.79
CA GLY A 79 -0.77 12.03 9.03
C GLY A 79 -0.15 11.13 7.97
N GLN A 80 1.08 10.71 8.21
CA GLN A 80 1.93 9.95 7.29
C GLN A 80 1.68 8.44 7.41
N HIS A 81 1.79 7.71 6.29
CA HIS A 81 1.84 6.26 6.35
C HIS A 81 3.22 5.81 6.86
N ASN A 82 3.37 5.71 8.18
CA ASN A 82 4.66 5.52 8.85
C ASN A 82 5.47 4.33 8.31
N ARG A 83 4.83 3.19 8.05
CA ARG A 83 5.52 2.00 7.53
C ARG A 83 6.06 2.21 6.11
N ASN A 84 5.25 2.82 5.25
CA ASN A 84 5.63 3.19 3.89
C ASN A 84 6.83 4.15 3.89
N TRP A 85 6.83 5.18 4.75
CA TRP A 85 7.97 6.09 4.88
C TRP A 85 9.20 5.46 5.51
N ASN A 86 9.03 4.63 6.53
CA ASN A 86 10.15 3.93 7.15
C ASN A 86 10.87 3.03 6.14
N ASN A 87 10.13 2.32 5.30
CA ASN A 87 10.70 1.49 4.23
C ASN A 87 11.60 2.30 3.28
N VAL A 88 11.10 3.43 2.74
CA VAL A 88 11.89 4.23 1.79
C VAL A 88 13.09 4.91 2.46
N LEU A 89 12.93 5.39 3.70
CA LEU A 89 14.02 6.03 4.44
C LEU A 89 15.12 5.03 4.81
N LYS A 90 14.75 3.84 5.29
CA LYS A 90 15.70 2.77 5.58
C LYS A 90 16.42 2.30 4.33
N PHE A 91 15.71 2.16 3.21
CA PHE A 91 16.33 1.80 1.94
C PHE A 91 17.40 2.81 1.52
N PHE A 92 17.07 4.10 1.43
CA PHE A 92 18.02 5.09 0.93
C PHE A 92 19.13 5.47 1.93
N LYS A 93 18.90 5.31 3.25
CA LYS A 93 19.91 5.63 4.28
C LYS A 93 20.79 4.43 4.67
N LYS A 94 20.22 3.22 4.65
CA LYS A 94 20.83 2.00 5.19
C LYS A 94 20.95 0.86 4.19
N GLY A 95 20.32 0.96 3.01
CA GLY A 95 20.27 -0.14 2.03
C GLY A 95 19.29 -1.26 2.40
N GLU A 96 18.46 -1.07 3.44
CA GLU A 96 17.49 -2.06 3.90
C GLU A 96 16.22 -2.04 3.03
N LEU A 97 15.91 -3.15 2.37
CA LEU A 97 14.66 -3.34 1.62
C LEU A 97 13.46 -3.60 2.55
N PRO A 98 12.21 -3.40 2.09
CA PRO A 98 11.03 -3.85 2.82
C PRO A 98 11.12 -5.33 3.20
N ASN A 99 10.85 -5.65 4.48
CA ASN A 99 10.96 -7.02 4.96
C ASN A 99 9.78 -7.88 4.47
N HIS A 100 9.98 -8.57 3.34
CA HIS A 100 9.11 -9.61 2.81
C HIS A 100 9.83 -10.97 2.71
N GLY A 101 10.93 -11.17 3.44
CA GLY A 101 11.81 -12.34 3.27
C GLY A 101 12.24 -12.51 1.80
N ASP A 102 12.15 -13.74 1.30
CA ASP A 102 12.52 -14.15 -0.06
C ASP A 102 11.42 -13.93 -1.10
N LEU A 103 10.38 -13.13 -0.80
CA LEU A 103 9.25 -12.95 -1.72
C LEU A 103 9.70 -12.46 -3.11
N PHE A 104 10.57 -11.46 -3.18
CA PHE A 104 10.98 -10.88 -4.47
C PHE A 104 11.81 -11.86 -5.32
N SER A 105 12.74 -12.59 -4.70
CA SER A 105 13.55 -13.60 -5.38
C SER A 105 12.69 -14.76 -5.86
N LEU A 106 11.78 -15.24 -5.01
CA LEU A 106 10.82 -16.29 -5.34
C LEU A 106 9.95 -15.91 -6.53
N LEU A 107 9.36 -14.71 -6.53
CA LEU A 107 8.50 -14.22 -7.61
C LEU A 107 9.27 -14.06 -8.93
N ASN A 108 10.50 -13.53 -8.90
CA ASN A 108 11.32 -13.39 -10.12
C ASN A 108 11.78 -14.73 -10.70
N LYS A 109 11.95 -15.77 -9.87
CA LYS A 109 12.28 -17.11 -10.33
C LYS A 109 11.13 -17.74 -11.13
N ILE A 110 9.89 -17.46 -10.72
CA ILE A 110 8.70 -18.17 -11.23
C ILE A 110 7.84 -17.34 -12.19
N ILE A 111 8.04 -16.02 -12.27
CA ILE A 111 7.31 -15.11 -13.16
C ILE A 111 8.31 -14.22 -13.90
N GLN A 112 8.21 -14.18 -15.22
CA GLN A 112 8.90 -13.17 -16.02
C GLN A 112 8.14 -11.83 -15.94
N ILE A 113 8.54 -10.96 -15.01
CA ILE A 113 7.85 -9.68 -14.77
C ILE A 113 8.39 -8.59 -15.70
N LYS A 114 7.58 -8.16 -16.69
CA LYS A 114 7.87 -7.01 -17.57
C LYS A 114 6.94 -5.83 -17.30
N LYS A 115 5.72 -6.10 -16.85
CA LYS A 115 4.71 -5.10 -16.46
C LYS A 115 4.27 -5.35 -15.03
N TYR A 116 4.65 -4.45 -14.13
CA TYR A 116 4.30 -4.49 -12.72
C TYR A 116 3.31 -3.39 -12.35
N ALA A 117 2.35 -3.71 -11.51
CA ALA A 117 1.49 -2.72 -10.87
C ALA A 117 1.46 -2.91 -9.36
N GLU A 118 1.27 -1.84 -8.60
CA GLU A 118 1.08 -1.88 -7.14
C GLU A 118 -0.11 -0.99 -6.74
N PHE A 119 -0.83 -1.39 -5.69
CA PHE A 119 -1.98 -0.64 -5.19
C PHE A 119 -1.64 0.26 -3.99
N ASN A 120 -1.97 1.55 -4.15
CA ASN A 120 -2.05 2.61 -3.16
C ASN A 120 -0.72 3.11 -2.54
N SER A 121 0.06 2.24 -1.90
CA SER A 121 1.25 2.64 -1.14
C SER A 121 2.54 2.24 -1.89
N PRO A 122 3.33 3.18 -2.42
CA PRO A 122 4.39 2.87 -3.39
C PRO A 122 5.67 2.26 -2.80
N PHE A 123 5.85 2.27 -1.47
CA PHE A 123 7.05 1.76 -0.80
C PHE A 123 6.75 0.57 0.11
N MET A 124 5.55 -0.02 -0.02
CA MET A 124 5.09 -1.13 0.81
C MET A 124 5.38 -2.49 0.19
N GLY A 125 5.48 -2.57 -1.14
CA GLY A 125 5.75 -3.79 -1.88
C GLY A 125 7.10 -3.79 -2.60
N LEU A 126 7.08 -4.13 -3.89
CA LEU A 126 8.26 -4.54 -4.65
C LEU A 126 8.90 -3.39 -5.45
N MET A 127 8.33 -2.18 -5.45
CA MET A 127 8.88 -1.03 -6.20
C MET A 127 10.35 -0.75 -5.81
N LEU A 128 10.67 -0.82 -4.51
CA LEU A 128 12.04 -0.63 -4.02
C LEU A 128 12.98 -1.76 -4.47
N ASN A 129 12.49 -3.01 -4.53
CA ASN A 129 13.28 -4.13 -5.04
C ASN A 129 13.60 -3.96 -6.53
N PHE A 130 12.63 -3.54 -7.35
CA PHE A 130 12.90 -3.25 -8.77
C PHE A 130 13.88 -2.09 -8.94
N PHE A 131 13.74 -1.04 -8.12
CA PHE A 131 14.67 0.08 -8.15
C PHE A 131 16.08 -0.34 -7.74
N TYR A 132 16.20 -1.19 -6.71
CA TYR A 132 17.48 -1.76 -6.31
C TYR A 132 18.12 -2.57 -7.43
N GLU A 133 17.40 -3.50 -8.06
CA GLU A 133 17.95 -4.30 -9.18
C GLU A 133 18.40 -3.46 -10.37
N ASP A 134 17.66 -2.39 -10.69
CA ASP A 134 18.03 -1.43 -11.74
C ASP A 134 19.37 -0.72 -11.43
N HIS A 135 19.74 -0.59 -10.15
CA HIS A 135 20.86 0.24 -9.68
C HIS A 135 21.88 -0.47 -8.77
N LYS A 136 21.82 -1.79 -8.62
CA LYS A 136 22.57 -2.55 -7.58
C LYS A 136 24.10 -2.44 -7.62
N ASN A 137 24.67 -2.03 -8.75
CA ASN A 137 26.12 -1.83 -8.88
C ASN A 137 26.57 -0.43 -8.38
N ASN A 138 25.65 0.41 -7.94
CA ASN A 138 25.96 1.73 -7.40
C ASN A 138 26.21 1.67 -5.88
N ASN A 139 26.93 2.66 -5.37
CA ASN A 139 27.28 2.76 -3.95
C ASN A 139 26.22 3.52 -3.14
N LYS A 140 26.40 3.57 -1.81
CA LYS A 140 25.53 4.29 -0.88
C LYS A 140 25.36 5.78 -1.24
N ILE A 141 26.44 6.45 -1.65
CA ILE A 141 26.44 7.86 -2.03
C ILE A 141 25.48 8.11 -3.20
N PHE A 142 25.42 7.21 -4.18
CA PHE A 142 24.46 7.29 -5.27
C PHE A 142 23.01 7.27 -4.76
N PHE A 143 22.67 6.33 -3.88
CA PHE A 143 21.32 6.19 -3.31
C PHE A 143 20.93 7.44 -2.50
N GLU A 144 21.83 7.96 -1.67
CA GLU A 144 21.60 9.20 -0.94
C GLU A 144 21.40 10.40 -1.88
N LYS A 145 22.22 10.51 -2.93
CA LYS A 145 22.17 11.63 -3.88
C LYS A 145 20.91 11.59 -4.75
N ILE A 146 20.49 10.43 -5.21
CA ILE A 146 19.27 10.32 -6.03
C ILE A 146 18.02 10.60 -5.19
N PHE A 147 17.98 10.10 -3.95
CA PHE A 147 16.89 10.38 -3.01
C PHE A 147 16.78 11.86 -2.68
N SER A 148 17.89 12.48 -2.26
CA SER A 148 17.94 13.91 -1.92
C SER A 148 17.65 14.79 -3.13
N SER A 149 18.15 14.46 -4.32
CA SER A 149 17.83 15.20 -5.56
C SER A 149 16.34 15.13 -5.89
N ALA A 150 15.71 13.95 -5.79
CA ALA A 150 14.28 13.80 -6.02
C ALA A 150 13.45 14.56 -4.99
N LEU A 151 13.81 14.45 -3.71
CA LEU A 151 13.12 15.13 -2.61
C LEU A 151 13.24 16.65 -2.75
N ASN A 152 14.45 17.17 -2.95
CA ASN A 152 14.70 18.61 -3.07
C ASN A 152 14.07 19.21 -4.33
N TYR A 153 14.10 18.48 -5.44
CA TYR A 153 13.40 18.88 -6.68
C TYR A 153 11.90 19.10 -6.42
N LEU A 154 11.26 18.19 -5.69
CA LEU A 154 9.82 18.30 -5.38
C LEU A 154 9.54 19.36 -4.32
N PHE A 155 10.38 19.45 -3.28
CA PHE A 155 10.25 20.41 -2.20
C PHE A 155 10.36 21.85 -2.69
N ILE A 156 11.41 22.18 -3.45
CA ILE A 156 11.71 23.57 -3.83
C ILE A 156 10.69 24.21 -4.80
N ARG A 157 9.85 23.37 -5.42
CA ARG A 157 8.74 23.80 -6.27
C ARG A 157 7.51 24.23 -5.48
N GLN A 158 7.52 24.07 -4.16
CA GLN A 158 6.51 24.62 -3.26
C GLN A 158 6.83 26.09 -3.01
N GLN A 159 6.15 26.97 -3.77
CA GLN A 159 6.49 28.40 -3.85
C GLN A 159 5.46 29.32 -3.18
N ALA A 160 4.42 28.75 -2.56
CA ALA A 160 3.41 29.54 -1.86
C ALA A 160 4.06 30.40 -0.76
N GLY A 161 3.71 31.69 -0.71
CA GLY A 161 4.23 32.65 0.27
C GLY A 161 5.65 33.19 -0.03
N LEU A 162 6.29 32.82 -1.13
CA LEU A 162 7.63 33.31 -1.49
C LEU A 162 7.60 34.61 -2.30
N SER A 163 8.65 35.43 -2.15
CA SER A 163 8.87 36.62 -2.98
C SER A 163 9.26 36.25 -4.43
N LYS A 164 9.08 37.18 -5.37
CA LYS A 164 9.49 37.00 -6.78
C LYS A 164 10.97 36.62 -6.92
N ASN A 165 11.85 37.21 -6.11
CA ASN A 165 13.28 36.91 -6.11
C ASN A 165 13.57 35.48 -5.63
N GLN A 166 12.88 35.03 -4.57
CA GLN A 166 12.98 33.66 -4.08
C GLN A 166 12.45 32.66 -5.13
N ILE A 167 11.33 32.95 -5.78
CA ILE A 167 10.76 32.11 -6.85
C ILE A 167 11.76 31.94 -8.01
N LYS A 168 12.40 33.03 -8.44
CA LYS A 168 13.41 32.99 -9.51
C LYS A 168 14.61 32.12 -9.11
N LYS A 169 15.11 32.28 -7.88
CA LYS A 169 16.20 31.45 -7.32
C LYS A 169 15.80 29.97 -7.24
N ASN A 170 14.61 29.68 -6.72
CA ASN A 170 14.10 28.32 -6.56
C ASN A 170 13.87 27.64 -7.91
N THR A 171 13.41 28.36 -8.93
CA THR A 171 13.25 27.84 -10.29
C THR A 171 14.59 27.38 -10.88
N LYS A 172 15.66 28.17 -10.67
CA LYS A 172 17.02 27.78 -11.10
C LYS A 172 17.50 26.51 -10.38
N LEU A 173 17.38 26.48 -9.05
CA LEU A 173 17.78 25.32 -8.24
C LEU A 173 16.96 24.06 -8.57
N ALA A 174 15.65 24.20 -8.82
CA ALA A 174 14.80 23.08 -9.25
C ALA A 174 15.33 22.45 -10.55
N LYS A 175 15.75 23.28 -11.51
CA LYS A 175 16.33 22.82 -12.78
C LYS A 175 17.63 22.05 -12.54
N GLU A 176 18.50 22.51 -11.64
CA GLU A 176 19.75 21.84 -11.27
C GLU A 176 19.50 20.46 -10.63
N TYR A 177 18.55 20.37 -9.68
CA TYR A 177 18.16 19.09 -9.10
C TYR A 177 17.52 18.15 -10.12
N PHE A 178 16.71 18.67 -11.03
CA PHE A 178 16.09 17.87 -12.10
C PHE A 178 17.13 17.27 -13.04
N ILE A 179 18.11 18.07 -13.49
CA ILE A 179 19.22 17.60 -14.33
C ILE A 179 20.02 16.53 -13.58
N THR A 180 20.39 16.80 -12.33
CA THR A 180 21.12 15.84 -11.49
C THR A 180 20.36 14.52 -11.34
N LEU A 181 19.05 14.59 -11.04
CA LEU A 181 18.19 13.42 -10.91
C LEU A 181 18.15 12.60 -12.21
N ASN A 182 17.99 13.25 -13.36
CA ASN A 182 17.96 12.55 -14.65
C ASN A 182 19.30 11.89 -14.98
N ASN A 183 20.42 12.57 -14.70
CA ASN A 183 21.75 12.01 -14.90
C ASN A 183 21.99 10.78 -14.00
N LEU A 184 21.53 10.82 -12.75
CA LEU A 184 21.62 9.67 -11.84
C LEU A 184 20.74 8.51 -12.30
N LYS A 185 19.52 8.78 -12.76
CA LYS A 185 18.61 7.76 -13.29
C LYS A 185 19.17 7.03 -14.53
N GLN A 186 20.09 7.64 -15.27
CA GLN A 186 20.76 6.99 -16.40
C GLN A 186 21.84 6.00 -15.95
N LYS A 187 22.33 6.06 -14.71
CA LYS A 187 23.30 5.11 -14.13
C LYS A 187 22.65 3.78 -13.73
N LYS A 188 21.90 3.19 -14.66
CA LYS A 188 21.31 1.86 -14.51
C LYS A 188 22.31 0.78 -14.86
N LYS A 189 22.10 -0.41 -14.31
CA LYS A 189 22.85 -1.61 -14.68
C LYS A 189 22.73 -1.83 -16.20
N LYS A 190 23.87 -2.02 -16.88
CA LYS A 190 23.91 -2.39 -18.30
C LYS A 190 23.10 -3.68 -18.49
N ASN A 191 22.17 -3.68 -19.44
CA ASN A 191 21.26 -4.79 -19.76
C ASN A 191 20.19 -5.14 -18.70
N SER A 192 19.85 -4.25 -17.75
CA SER A 192 18.67 -4.48 -16.90
C SER A 192 17.38 -4.49 -17.75
N PRO A 193 16.52 -5.52 -17.65
CA PRO A 193 15.26 -5.55 -18.40
C PRO A 193 14.39 -4.36 -17.99
N LYS A 194 13.85 -3.64 -18.99
CA LYS A 194 12.95 -2.52 -18.71
C LYS A 194 11.62 -3.02 -18.17
N ILE A 195 11.34 -2.73 -16.91
CA ILE A 195 10.06 -3.04 -16.26
C ILE A 195 9.17 -1.81 -16.27
N PHE A 196 8.01 -1.93 -16.91
CA PHE A 196 6.96 -0.91 -16.88
C PHE A 196 6.20 -0.98 -15.56
N LYS A 197 6.22 0.10 -14.78
CA LYS A 197 5.67 0.14 -13.42
C LYS A 197 4.47 1.09 -13.37
N THR A 198 3.38 0.64 -12.76
CA THR A 198 2.19 1.46 -12.52
C THR A 198 1.83 1.48 -11.04
N LEU A 199 1.50 2.65 -10.49
CA LEU A 199 0.85 2.76 -9.19
C LEU A 199 -0.64 3.03 -9.41
N ILE A 200 -1.50 2.12 -8.99
CA ILE A 200 -2.95 2.30 -9.01
C ILE A 200 -3.39 2.90 -7.68
N VAL A 201 -4.13 4.00 -7.71
CA VAL A 201 -4.63 4.70 -6.52
C VAL A 201 -6.14 4.84 -6.58
N ASP A 202 -6.86 4.49 -5.51
CA ASP A 202 -8.32 4.60 -5.51
C ASP A 202 -8.83 5.92 -4.94
N ASN A 203 -7.97 6.65 -4.22
CA ASN A 203 -8.31 7.86 -3.48
C ASN A 203 -9.54 7.68 -2.58
N SER A 204 -9.69 6.50 -1.98
CA SER A 204 -10.74 6.26 -1.00
C SER A 204 -10.47 7.03 0.30
N HIS A 205 -11.51 7.26 1.09
CA HIS A 205 -11.38 7.95 2.39
C HIS A 205 -10.52 7.17 3.40
N LEU A 206 -10.32 5.88 3.18
CA LEU A 206 -9.46 4.98 3.94
C LEU A 206 -7.99 4.99 3.51
N SER A 207 -7.65 5.75 2.47
CA SER A 207 -6.30 5.82 1.96
C SER A 207 -5.55 7.04 2.50
N TRP A 208 -4.25 6.86 2.71
CA TRP A 208 -3.34 7.98 2.93
C TRP A 208 -3.18 8.75 1.61
N LEU A 209 -3.72 9.97 1.59
CA LEU A 209 -3.72 10.86 0.42
C LEU A 209 -2.82 12.05 0.68
N TYR A 210 -3.40 13.14 1.18
CA TYR A 210 -2.77 14.45 1.14
C TYR A 210 -1.73 14.63 2.23
N ASN A 211 -1.89 13.95 3.37
CA ASN A 211 -0.97 14.05 4.51
C ASN A 211 0.13 12.98 4.52
N ASP A 212 0.22 12.15 3.48
CA ASP A 212 1.30 11.19 3.32
C ASP A 212 2.60 11.84 2.84
N ASN A 213 3.15 12.76 3.64
CA ASN A 213 4.27 13.62 3.26
C ASN A 213 5.50 13.46 4.15
N TYR A 214 6.69 13.43 3.58
CA TYR A 214 7.94 13.59 4.32
C TYR A 214 8.65 14.85 3.82
N LYS A 215 9.02 15.76 4.74
CA LYS A 215 9.58 17.09 4.40
C LYS A 215 8.75 17.81 3.32
N SER A 216 7.43 17.82 3.54
CA SER A 216 6.43 18.40 2.64
C SER A 216 6.33 17.74 1.25
N VAL A 217 6.93 16.57 1.02
CA VAL A 217 6.83 15.85 -0.25
C VAL A 217 5.97 14.60 -0.09
N ASN A 218 4.91 14.50 -0.90
CA ASN A 218 4.02 13.36 -0.90
C ASN A 218 4.69 12.08 -1.40
N SER A 219 4.36 10.93 -0.79
CA SER A 219 4.97 9.64 -1.11
C SER A 219 4.79 9.24 -2.58
N ARG A 220 3.62 9.53 -3.17
CA ARG A 220 3.30 9.20 -4.57
C ARG A 220 4.07 10.07 -5.54
N SER A 221 4.21 11.36 -5.22
CA SER A 221 5.03 12.30 -5.99
C SER A 221 6.49 11.90 -5.95
N LEU A 222 7.01 11.51 -4.78
CA LEU A 222 8.38 11.02 -4.63
C LEU A 222 8.60 9.73 -5.40
N ALA A 223 7.68 8.76 -5.31
CA ALA A 223 7.76 7.50 -6.05
C ALA A 223 7.78 7.73 -7.57
N SER A 224 6.96 8.64 -8.09
CA SER A 224 7.00 9.05 -9.51
C SER A 224 8.34 9.71 -9.87
N GLY A 225 8.86 10.55 -8.97
CA GLY A 225 10.17 11.16 -9.07
C GLY A 225 11.33 10.16 -9.06
N LEU A 226 11.20 8.99 -8.41
CA LEU A 226 12.26 8.00 -8.29
C LEU A 226 12.19 6.87 -9.32
N PHE A 227 11.02 6.23 -9.45
CA PHE A 227 10.91 4.89 -10.04
C PHE A 227 10.47 4.84 -11.51
N ASP A 228 10.27 6.01 -12.14
CA ASP A 228 9.69 6.10 -13.48
C ASP A 228 8.35 5.34 -13.57
N ILE A 229 7.48 5.59 -12.58
CA ILE A 229 6.17 4.95 -12.48
C ILE A 229 5.09 5.80 -13.13
N LYS A 230 4.10 5.15 -13.76
CA LYS A 230 2.84 5.79 -14.14
C LYS A 230 1.87 5.72 -12.97
N VAL A 231 1.40 6.86 -12.46
CA VAL A 231 0.32 6.91 -11.46
C VAL A 231 -1.02 6.95 -12.18
N LYS A 232 -1.95 6.08 -11.78
CA LYS A 232 -3.30 6.03 -12.35
C LYS A 232 -4.35 5.96 -11.25
N LYS A 233 -5.44 6.71 -11.44
CA LYS A 233 -6.64 6.53 -10.63
C LYS A 233 -7.31 5.20 -11.00
N PHE A 234 -7.73 4.46 -10.00
CA PHE A 234 -8.56 3.27 -10.15
C PHE A 234 -9.82 3.62 -10.94
N ASN A 235 -10.06 2.86 -12.00
CA ASN A 235 -11.27 2.96 -12.80
C ASN A 235 -11.77 1.55 -13.12
N LYS A 236 -12.95 1.21 -12.62
CA LYS A 236 -13.58 -0.11 -12.80
C LYS A 236 -13.85 -0.43 -14.28
N ASN A 237 -14.02 0.60 -15.11
CA ASN A 237 -14.37 0.50 -16.53
C ASN A 237 -13.16 0.69 -17.46
N GLU A 238 -11.93 0.74 -16.92
CA GLU A 238 -10.73 0.93 -17.75
C GLU A 238 -10.54 -0.22 -18.76
N LYS A 239 -10.08 0.12 -19.97
CA LYS A 239 -9.66 -0.86 -20.97
C LYS A 239 -8.59 -1.78 -20.36
N ARG A 240 -8.68 -3.07 -20.69
CA ARG A 240 -7.82 -4.10 -20.11
C ARG A 240 -6.35 -3.79 -20.40
N ILE A 241 -5.57 -3.63 -19.33
CA ILE A 241 -4.10 -3.65 -19.37
C ILE A 241 -3.70 -4.95 -18.73
N LEU A 242 -2.89 -5.77 -19.39
CA LEU A 242 -2.43 -7.03 -18.82
C LEU A 242 -1.05 -6.83 -18.18
N TYR A 243 -1.03 -6.72 -16.85
CA TYR A 243 0.18 -6.77 -16.03
C TYR A 243 0.66 -8.22 -15.86
N ASP A 244 1.96 -8.43 -15.74
CA ASP A 244 2.50 -9.75 -15.41
C ASP A 244 2.31 -10.05 -13.92
N LEU A 245 2.49 -9.04 -13.07
CA LEU A 245 2.27 -9.11 -11.64
C LEU A 245 1.60 -7.83 -11.13
N PHE A 246 0.60 -8.00 -10.27
CA PHE A 246 -0.05 -6.91 -9.55
C PHE A 246 0.12 -7.11 -8.04
N GLY A 247 0.66 -6.11 -7.34
CA GLY A 247 0.91 -6.13 -5.92
C GLY A 247 -0.15 -5.41 -5.09
N ILE A 248 -0.59 -6.04 -4.01
CA ILE A 248 -1.44 -5.45 -2.97
C ILE A 248 -0.78 -5.73 -1.62
N PHE A 249 -0.17 -4.72 -1.01
CA PHE A 249 0.68 -4.88 0.18
C PHE A 249 0.17 -4.06 1.35
N HIS A 250 -0.59 -4.69 2.25
CA HIS A 250 -1.21 -4.03 3.43
C HIS A 250 -2.01 -2.77 3.05
N THR A 251 -2.77 -2.88 1.96
CA THR A 251 -3.61 -1.78 1.46
C THR A 251 -5.03 -2.19 1.11
N LEU A 252 -5.34 -3.49 1.09
CA LEU A 252 -6.68 -3.95 0.73
C LEU A 252 -7.71 -3.66 1.83
N ASP A 253 -7.28 -3.71 3.08
CA ASP A 253 -7.97 -3.29 4.30
C ASP A 253 -8.08 -1.76 4.45
N HIS A 254 -7.38 -1.00 3.60
CA HIS A 254 -7.38 0.46 3.56
C HIS A 254 -8.11 1.01 2.32
N THR A 255 -9.29 0.44 2.02
CA THR A 255 -10.21 0.93 0.99
C THR A 255 -11.67 0.56 1.32
N HIS A 256 -12.62 1.40 0.87
CA HIS A 256 -14.05 1.11 0.98
C HIS A 256 -14.56 0.17 -0.12
N GLN A 257 -13.73 -0.20 -1.08
CA GLN A 257 -14.12 -1.03 -2.22
C GLN A 257 -13.16 -2.21 -2.46
N PRO A 258 -12.79 -2.98 -1.43
CA PRO A 258 -11.72 -3.98 -1.51
C PRO A 258 -11.98 -5.05 -2.56
N LYS A 259 -13.24 -5.47 -2.73
CA LYS A 259 -13.60 -6.42 -3.78
C LYS A 259 -13.40 -5.84 -5.19
N ASN A 260 -13.79 -4.58 -5.43
CA ASN A 260 -13.59 -3.95 -6.74
C ASN A 260 -12.09 -3.84 -7.08
N ILE A 261 -11.24 -3.56 -6.09
CA ILE A 261 -9.79 -3.52 -6.25
C ILE A 261 -9.22 -4.90 -6.59
N LEU A 262 -9.59 -5.94 -5.82
CA LEU A 262 -9.13 -7.30 -6.09
C LEU A 262 -9.63 -7.80 -7.45
N ASP A 263 -10.90 -7.57 -7.79
CA ASP A 263 -11.48 -7.93 -9.08
C ASP A 263 -10.74 -7.23 -10.24
N TYR A 264 -10.40 -5.95 -10.09
CA TYR A 264 -9.62 -5.21 -11.08
C TYR A 264 -8.22 -5.79 -11.23
N ALA A 265 -7.53 -6.07 -10.13
CA ALA A 265 -6.20 -6.68 -10.16
C ALA A 265 -6.25 -8.04 -10.88
N LEU A 266 -7.21 -8.90 -10.54
CA LEU A 266 -7.40 -10.22 -11.16
C LEU A 266 -7.78 -10.14 -12.65
N LYS A 267 -8.54 -9.12 -13.06
CA LYS A 267 -8.92 -8.89 -14.46
C LYS A 267 -7.75 -8.39 -15.30
N ASN A 268 -6.92 -7.53 -14.71
CA ASN A 268 -5.85 -6.78 -15.38
C ASN A 268 -4.46 -7.35 -15.12
N SER A 269 -4.33 -8.55 -14.55
CA SER A 269 -3.02 -9.16 -14.36
C SER A 269 -3.04 -10.66 -14.61
N LYS A 270 -1.85 -11.21 -14.92
CA LYS A 270 -1.65 -12.65 -14.93
C LYS A 270 -1.70 -13.20 -13.52
N TYR A 271 -1.02 -12.53 -12.59
CA TYR A 271 -0.95 -12.89 -11.19
C TYR A 271 -1.11 -11.67 -10.29
N VAL A 272 -1.77 -11.87 -9.14
CA VAL A 272 -1.89 -10.90 -8.07
C VAL A 272 -1.18 -11.45 -6.84
N ILE A 273 -0.21 -10.72 -6.30
CA ILE A 273 0.37 -11.00 -4.99
C ILE A 273 -0.34 -10.14 -3.94
N VAL A 274 -0.90 -10.79 -2.94
CA VAL A 274 -1.55 -10.13 -1.80
C VAL A 274 -0.73 -10.41 -0.55
N TYR A 275 -0.44 -9.35 0.18
CA TYR A 275 0.10 -9.36 1.54
C TYR A 275 -0.89 -8.63 2.44
N CYS A 276 -1.30 -9.26 3.54
CA CYS A 276 -2.27 -8.73 4.50
C CYS A 276 -2.00 -9.23 5.93
N HIS A 277 -2.51 -8.48 6.90
CA HIS A 277 -2.70 -8.97 8.26
C HIS A 277 -3.81 -10.03 8.27
N VAL A 278 -3.66 -11.06 9.12
CA VAL A 278 -4.67 -12.10 9.34
C VAL A 278 -4.97 -12.32 10.82
N ASP A 279 -4.74 -11.28 11.64
CA ASP A 279 -5.05 -11.31 13.06
C ASP A 279 -6.56 -11.53 13.27
N ASN A 280 -6.90 -12.37 14.24
CA ASN A 280 -8.26 -12.62 14.67
C ASN A 280 -8.79 -11.47 15.55
N GLU A 281 -7.90 -10.66 16.12
CA GLU A 281 -8.23 -9.46 16.88
C GLU A 281 -8.22 -8.23 15.95
N LEU A 282 -9.41 -7.77 15.57
CA LEU A 282 -9.56 -6.56 14.76
C LEU A 282 -9.53 -5.31 15.62
N GLU A 283 -8.40 -4.62 15.56
CA GLU A 283 -8.23 -3.31 16.18
C GLU A 283 -9.18 -2.23 15.59
N LYS A 284 -9.59 -1.26 16.42
CA LYS A 284 -10.68 -0.32 16.10
C LYS A 284 -10.34 0.73 15.04
N GLN A 285 -9.07 0.91 14.70
CA GLN A 285 -8.65 1.75 13.57
C GLN A 285 -8.97 1.15 12.20
N HIS A 286 -9.26 -0.15 12.12
CA HIS A 286 -9.54 -0.83 10.85
C HIS A 286 -11.03 -1.09 10.74
N LEU A 287 -11.60 -0.80 9.56
CA LEU A 287 -12.97 -1.21 9.24
C LEU A 287 -13.08 -2.73 9.20
N PHE A 288 -12.07 -3.39 8.61
CA PHE A 288 -12.03 -4.83 8.46
C PHE A 288 -10.60 -5.36 8.33
N SER A 289 -10.44 -6.67 8.50
CA SER A 289 -9.22 -7.41 8.18
C SER A 289 -9.57 -8.72 7.48
N LEU A 290 -8.63 -9.27 6.73
CA LEU A 290 -8.76 -10.62 6.17
C LEU A 290 -8.50 -11.65 7.27
N SER A 291 -9.08 -12.84 7.12
CA SER A 291 -8.75 -13.99 7.97
C SER A 291 -7.94 -15.03 7.19
N ASP A 292 -7.35 -15.97 7.91
CA ASP A 292 -6.72 -17.17 7.36
C ASP A 292 -7.63 -17.94 6.36
N LYS A 293 -8.94 -17.97 6.62
CA LYS A 293 -9.97 -18.63 5.80
C LYS A 293 -10.37 -17.86 4.55
N PHE A 294 -9.88 -16.63 4.36
CA PHE A 294 -10.16 -15.85 3.16
C PHE A 294 -9.69 -16.55 1.88
N ILE A 295 -8.57 -17.28 1.94
CA ILE A 295 -8.08 -18.09 0.80
C ILE A 295 -9.10 -19.16 0.37
N THR A 296 -9.79 -19.80 1.32
CA THR A 296 -10.84 -20.78 1.02
C THR A 296 -11.99 -20.15 0.26
N TYR A 297 -12.40 -18.94 0.67
CA TYR A 297 -13.39 -18.17 -0.08
C TYR A 297 -12.92 -17.90 -1.52
N LEU A 298 -11.68 -17.45 -1.73
CA LEU A 298 -11.15 -17.22 -3.08
C LEU A 298 -11.20 -18.48 -3.95
N LYS A 299 -10.78 -19.63 -3.41
CA LYS A 299 -10.87 -20.92 -4.12
C LYS A 299 -12.30 -21.27 -4.51
N ASN A 300 -13.26 -21.07 -3.60
CA ASN A 300 -14.69 -21.27 -3.87
C ASN A 300 -15.28 -20.29 -4.90
N GLN A 301 -14.55 -19.21 -5.25
CA GLN A 301 -14.89 -18.29 -6.33
C GLN A 301 -14.13 -18.62 -7.62
N ASN A 302 -13.60 -19.84 -7.75
CA ASN A 302 -12.78 -20.30 -8.87
C ASN A 302 -11.53 -19.44 -9.11
N ILE A 303 -11.01 -18.80 -8.05
CA ILE A 303 -9.72 -18.12 -8.10
C ILE A 303 -8.66 -19.11 -7.65
N LYS A 304 -7.64 -19.30 -8.50
CA LYS A 304 -6.49 -20.15 -8.18
C LYS A 304 -5.63 -19.41 -7.16
N VAL A 305 -5.29 -20.06 -6.05
CA VAL A 305 -4.47 -19.45 -4.97
C VAL A 305 -3.31 -20.36 -4.58
N LEU A 306 -2.13 -19.76 -4.45
CA LEU A 306 -0.90 -20.34 -3.92
C LEU A 306 -0.51 -19.58 -2.66
N ASN A 307 -0.57 -20.24 -1.50
CA ASN A 307 -0.08 -19.66 -0.25
C ASN A 307 1.45 -19.65 -0.27
N LEU A 308 2.04 -18.49 -0.01
CA LEU A 308 3.48 -18.24 -0.01
C LEU A 308 4.04 -17.96 1.39
N THR A 309 3.18 -17.86 2.42
CA THR A 309 3.56 -17.45 3.78
C THR A 309 4.76 -18.26 4.30
N ASP A 310 4.68 -19.58 4.28
CA ASP A 310 5.79 -20.43 4.79
C ASP A 310 6.91 -20.64 3.77
N LYS A 311 6.83 -20.02 2.59
CA LYS A 311 7.76 -20.23 1.46
C LYS A 311 8.73 -19.06 1.23
N ILE A 312 8.55 -17.97 1.96
CA ILE A 312 9.35 -16.75 1.82
C ILE A 312 10.36 -16.57 2.97
N ASN A 313 10.54 -17.57 3.84
CA ASN A 313 11.54 -17.55 4.92
C ASN A 313 11.55 -16.25 5.74
N LYS A 314 10.37 -15.67 5.98
CA LYS A 314 10.24 -14.42 6.72
C LYS A 314 10.09 -14.70 8.21
N ASN A 315 10.83 -13.98 9.04
CA ASN A 315 10.59 -13.95 10.47
C ASN A 315 9.39 -13.04 10.78
N TYR A 316 8.31 -13.64 11.28
CA TYR A 316 7.05 -12.95 11.55
C TYR A 316 7.01 -12.42 12.99
N ASN A 317 6.75 -11.12 13.12
CA ASN A 317 6.49 -10.47 14.43
C ASN A 317 4.99 -10.28 14.69
N SER A 318 4.14 -10.62 13.71
CA SER A 318 2.69 -10.53 13.78
C SER A 318 2.04 -11.51 12.79
N PRO A 319 0.78 -11.94 13.01
CA PRO A 319 0.04 -12.77 12.07
C PRO A 319 -0.16 -12.09 10.72
N GLU A 320 0.42 -12.68 9.68
CA GLU A 320 0.43 -12.15 8.32
C GLU A 320 0.27 -13.27 7.31
N GLN A 321 -0.27 -12.95 6.13
CA GLN A 321 -0.44 -13.90 5.06
C GLN A 321 0.04 -13.33 3.73
N TYR A 322 0.74 -14.15 2.97
CA TYR A 322 1.16 -13.87 1.61
C TYR A 322 0.58 -14.93 0.68
N PHE A 323 -0.13 -14.50 -0.36
CA PHE A 323 -0.63 -15.43 -1.35
C PHE A 323 -0.60 -14.85 -2.77
N LEU A 324 -0.21 -15.69 -3.72
CA LEU A 324 -0.29 -15.42 -5.15
C LEU A 324 -1.60 -15.99 -5.68
N CYS A 325 -2.36 -15.21 -6.42
CA CYS A 325 -3.62 -15.67 -7.00
C CYS A 325 -3.80 -15.26 -8.47
N SER A 326 -4.65 -16.01 -9.17
CA SER A 326 -5.01 -15.73 -10.57
C SER A 326 -6.41 -16.22 -10.89
N LYS A 327 -7.12 -15.46 -11.73
CA LYS A 327 -8.40 -15.87 -12.30
C LYS A 327 -8.22 -16.70 -13.58
N ASN A 328 -7.25 -16.34 -14.42
CA ASN A 328 -7.17 -16.83 -15.80
C ASN A 328 -5.93 -17.70 -16.07
N HIS A 329 -4.88 -17.62 -15.26
CA HIS A 329 -3.61 -18.30 -15.51
C HIS A 329 -3.40 -19.48 -14.57
N LYS A 330 -2.71 -20.53 -15.03
CA LYS A 330 -2.23 -21.58 -14.13
C LYS A 330 -1.18 -20.98 -13.20
N LEU A 331 -1.21 -21.34 -11.93
CA LEU A 331 -0.20 -20.88 -10.98
C LEU A 331 1.14 -21.56 -11.31
N PRO A 332 2.27 -20.85 -11.15
CA PRO A 332 3.58 -21.44 -11.30
C PRO A 332 3.81 -22.54 -10.25
N LYS A 333 4.64 -23.53 -10.60
CA LYS A 333 5.15 -24.52 -9.65
C LYS A 333 6.31 -23.89 -8.87
N LEU A 334 6.39 -24.17 -7.56
CA LEU A 334 7.41 -23.65 -6.66
C LEU A 334 8.53 -24.65 -6.43
#